data_AF-K4GQU5-F1
#
_entry.id   AF-K4GQU5-F1
#
_cell.length_a   1.000
_cell.length_b   1.000
_cell.length_c   1.000
_cell.angle_alpha   90.00
_cell.angle_beta   90.00
_cell.angle_gamma   90.00
#
_symmetry.space_group_name_H-M   'P 1'
#
loop_
_entity.id
_entity.type
_entity.pdbx_description
1 polymer ?
#
loop_
_entity_poly.entity_id
_entity_poly.type
_entity_poly.pdbx_seq_one_letter_code
_entity_poly.pdbx_strand_id
1 'polypeptide(L)'
;TARTGTEVHQNIVRKKVYLRGFSSSNLKEYTKMFFKDPGCRTLVLNQLEANPNLCSLCSVPLFCWIIFKCYDHFHSAFDSHEFPDCTVTLTDIFLLMTEVHLNRTQKTNLLKKNNRSQVETYRSQKETLFALSKIAHMGMEKSLFVFDQGEVIASLSEQDLHLGFLRTVPNYRDHKDQSAYEFLHLTLQSFFTALFLVIDEKVGAKELLKFFAECCTLDTTPSTCLPITWLRKNRPAGEDPFRNKEHFHFTNLFLCGLLSKAKHKLMRHLVSSASIKKKRKMLLGYFFESMKFHMKGLTRARLKEYKQ
;
A
#
# COMPACT_ATOMS: atom_id res chain seq x y z
N THR A 1 4.46 15.84 -14.68
CA THR A 1 5.21 15.39 -13.49
C THR A 1 5.54 13.93 -13.67
N ALA A 2 6.71 13.48 -13.25
CA ALA A 2 7.13 12.08 -13.38
C ALA A 2 7.62 11.56 -12.04
N ARG A 3 7.59 10.24 -11.84
CA ARG A 3 8.15 9.62 -10.63
C ARG A 3 9.67 9.64 -10.67
N THR A 4 10.29 9.50 -9.50
CA THR A 4 11.75 9.42 -9.40
C THR A 4 12.24 8.19 -10.16
N GLY A 5 13.26 8.33 -11.01
CA GLY A 5 13.79 7.22 -11.81
C GLY A 5 13.19 7.08 -13.21
N THR A 6 12.17 7.87 -13.59
CA THR A 6 11.77 7.97 -14.99
C THR A 6 12.90 8.62 -15.81
N GLU A 7 13.41 7.89 -16.82
CA GLU A 7 14.42 8.39 -17.74
C GLU A 7 13.75 9.39 -18.69
N VAL A 8 14.09 10.67 -18.55
CA VAL A 8 13.65 11.74 -19.47
C VAL A 8 14.89 12.30 -20.15
N HIS A 9 14.85 12.39 -21.47
CA HIS A 9 15.98 12.86 -22.27
C HIS A 9 16.41 14.26 -21.82
N GLN A 10 17.67 14.44 -21.42
CA GLN A 10 18.12 15.70 -20.82
C GLN A 10 17.97 16.89 -21.79
N ASN A 11 18.08 16.61 -23.09
CA ASN A 11 18.00 17.62 -24.16
C ASN A 11 16.62 18.29 -24.29
N ILE A 12 15.57 17.75 -23.66
CA ILE A 12 14.21 18.33 -23.67
C ILE A 12 13.78 18.90 -22.30
N VAL A 13 14.64 18.83 -21.28
CA VAL A 13 14.31 19.27 -19.91
C VAL A 13 15.17 20.47 -19.51
N ARG A 14 14.58 21.67 -19.52
CA ARG A 14 15.25 22.91 -19.09
C ARG A 14 15.44 23.00 -17.57
N LYS A 15 14.52 22.47 -16.77
CA LYS A 15 14.57 22.54 -15.29
C LYS A 15 13.97 21.28 -14.67
N LYS A 16 14.63 20.74 -13.65
CA LYS A 16 14.14 19.62 -12.84
C LYS A 16 13.87 20.10 -11.42
N VAL A 17 12.68 19.79 -10.90
CA VAL A 17 12.27 20.11 -9.54
C VAL A 17 11.85 18.81 -8.85
N TYR A 18 12.33 18.59 -7.63
CA TYR A 18 11.99 17.43 -6.83
C TYR A 18 10.97 17.82 -5.76
N LEU A 19 9.79 17.20 -5.81
CA LEU A 19 8.79 17.35 -4.75
C LEU A 19 9.12 16.36 -3.63
N ARG A 20 9.63 16.88 -2.50
CA ARG A 20 10.11 16.05 -1.36
C ARG A 20 9.07 15.81 -0.27
N GLY A 21 7.87 16.37 -0.38
CA GLY A 21 6.80 16.25 0.61
C GLY A 21 6.84 17.33 1.69
N PHE A 22 6.31 17.02 2.87
CA PHE A 22 6.21 17.93 4.00
C PHE A 22 7.51 17.99 4.80
N SER A 23 7.95 19.21 5.10
CA SER A 23 8.86 19.48 6.21
C SER A 23 8.10 19.39 7.54
N SER A 24 8.82 19.37 8.66
CA SER A 24 8.21 19.41 9.99
C SER A 24 7.33 20.64 10.22
N SER A 25 7.66 21.79 9.63
CA SER A 25 6.84 23.01 9.69
C SER A 25 5.54 22.86 8.89
N ASN A 26 5.65 22.35 7.65
CA ASN A 26 4.50 22.14 6.76
C ASN A 26 3.55 21.10 7.34
N LEU A 27 4.08 20.06 7.99
CA LEU A 27 3.27 19.05 8.67
C LEU A 27 2.45 19.68 9.80
N LYS A 28 3.05 20.51 10.66
CA LYS A 28 2.34 21.22 11.74
C LYS A 28 1.24 22.14 11.21
N GLU A 29 1.51 22.85 10.11
CA GLU A 29 0.52 23.71 9.45
C GLU A 29 -0.62 22.90 8.85
N TYR A 30 -0.31 21.81 8.16
CA TYR A 30 -1.30 20.90 7.61
C TYR A 30 -2.18 20.25 8.70
N THR A 31 -1.62 19.89 9.87
CA THR A 31 -2.40 19.44 11.03
C THR A 31 -3.41 20.48 11.49
N LYS A 32 -3.01 21.77 11.55
CA LYS A 32 -3.93 22.87 11.89
C LYS A 32 -5.01 23.07 10.82
N MET A 33 -4.68 22.86 9.55
CA MET A 33 -5.65 22.97 8.47
C MET A 33 -6.68 21.83 8.52
N PHE A 34 -6.24 20.60 8.79
CA PHE A 34 -7.08 19.41 8.78
C PHE A 34 -7.96 19.31 10.03
N PHE A 35 -7.39 19.40 11.23
CA PHE A 35 -8.12 19.31 12.50
C PHE A 35 -8.49 20.70 13.01
N LYS A 36 -9.78 21.04 12.90
CA LYS A 36 -10.31 22.31 13.39
C LYS A 36 -10.42 22.35 14.91
N ASP A 37 -10.70 21.20 15.54
CA ASP A 37 -10.77 21.08 16.98
C ASP A 37 -9.35 21.19 17.63
N PRO A 38 -9.14 22.12 18.58
CA PRO A 38 -7.86 22.28 19.26
C PRO A 38 -7.38 21.06 20.06
N GLY A 39 -8.31 20.28 20.63
CA GLY A 39 -8.00 19.09 21.41
C GLY A 39 -7.45 17.97 20.52
N CYS A 40 -8.16 17.64 19.45
CA CYS A 40 -7.75 16.70 18.41
C CYS A 40 -6.39 17.07 17.83
N ARG A 41 -6.20 18.36 17.52
CA ARG A 41 -4.94 18.86 16.98
C ARG A 41 -3.77 18.60 17.93
N THR A 42 -3.94 18.89 19.22
CA THR A 42 -2.90 18.70 20.24
C THR A 42 -2.56 17.22 20.39
N LEU A 43 -3.58 16.38 20.47
CA LEU A 43 -3.46 14.93 20.57
C LEU A 43 -2.67 14.34 19.38
N VAL A 44 -3.02 14.71 18.14
CA VAL A 44 -2.32 14.24 16.93
C VAL A 44 -0.87 14.73 16.90
N LEU A 45 -0.60 15.98 17.27
CA LEU A 45 0.76 16.51 17.31
C LEU A 45 1.62 15.76 18.34
N ASN A 46 1.09 15.49 19.53
CA ASN A 46 1.79 14.72 20.56
C ASN A 46 2.12 13.31 20.06
N GLN A 47 1.21 12.67 19.32
CA GLN A 47 1.44 11.34 18.74
C GLN A 47 2.52 11.35 17.64
N LEU A 48 2.53 12.37 16.79
CA LEU A 48 3.59 12.54 15.79
C LEU A 48 4.95 12.79 16.46
N GLU A 49 4.98 13.51 17.58
CA GLU A 49 6.21 13.77 18.32
C GLU A 49 6.70 12.51 19.07
N ALA A 50 5.79 11.75 19.68
CA ALA A 50 6.10 10.52 20.40
C ALA A 50 6.49 9.35 19.49
N ASN A 51 6.07 9.34 18.22
CA ASN A 51 6.32 8.25 17.28
C ASN A 51 7.09 8.71 16.02
N PRO A 52 8.44 8.61 16.02
CA PRO A 52 9.29 9.02 14.90
C PRO A 52 8.98 8.33 13.58
N ASN A 53 8.53 7.07 13.62
CA ASN A 53 8.16 6.33 12.41
C ASN A 53 6.90 6.89 11.76
N LEU A 54 5.90 7.21 12.58
CA LEU A 54 4.66 7.84 12.13
C LEU A 54 4.92 9.24 11.58
N CYS A 55 5.75 10.03 12.27
CA CYS A 55 6.19 11.34 11.80
C CYS A 55 6.89 11.26 10.44
N SER A 56 7.80 10.29 10.28
CA SER A 56 8.49 10.02 9.02
C SER A 56 7.51 9.66 7.89
N LEU A 57 6.51 8.81 8.15
CA LEU A 57 5.46 8.52 7.16
C LEU A 57 4.66 9.77 6.77
N CYS A 58 4.33 10.63 7.74
CA CYS A 58 3.62 11.89 7.51
C CYS A 58 4.43 12.93 6.71
N SER A 59 5.71 12.71 6.44
CA SER A 59 6.45 13.52 5.46
C SER A 59 5.90 13.38 4.04
N VAL A 60 5.24 12.26 3.72
CA VAL A 60 4.55 12.04 2.44
C VAL A 60 3.10 12.53 2.57
N PRO A 61 2.66 13.56 1.81
CA PRO A 61 1.34 14.18 1.99
C PRO A 61 0.16 13.21 1.91
N LEU A 62 0.24 12.22 1.01
CA LEU A 62 -0.79 11.19 0.91
C LEU A 62 -0.91 10.38 2.21
N PHE A 63 0.21 9.90 2.75
CA PHE A 63 0.19 9.13 4.00
C PHE A 63 -0.28 9.99 5.16
N CYS A 64 0.18 11.24 5.23
CA CYS A 64 -0.31 12.19 6.22
C CYS A 64 -1.83 12.36 6.16
N TRP A 65 -2.41 12.55 4.96
CA TRP A 65 -3.85 12.67 4.79
C TRP A 65 -4.60 11.41 5.22
N ILE A 66 -4.13 10.21 4.83
CA ILE A 66 -4.78 8.96 5.24
C ILE A 66 -4.70 8.80 6.75
N ILE A 67 -3.52 8.99 7.35
CA ILE A 67 -3.31 8.94 8.80
C ILE A 67 -4.27 9.93 9.50
N PHE A 68 -4.42 11.15 8.99
CA PHE A 68 -5.32 12.12 9.60
C PHE A 68 -6.80 11.73 9.47
N LYS A 69 -7.22 11.17 8.34
CA LYS A 69 -8.57 10.61 8.18
C LYS A 69 -8.83 9.45 9.15
N CYS A 70 -7.82 8.64 9.41
CA CYS A 70 -7.85 7.59 10.40
C CYS A 70 -8.02 8.14 11.84
N TYR A 71 -7.25 9.17 12.20
CA TYR A 71 -7.36 9.88 13.48
C TYR A 71 -8.76 10.49 13.69
N ASP A 72 -9.28 11.17 12.67
CA ASP A 72 -10.62 11.78 12.65
C ASP A 72 -11.72 10.72 12.86
N HIS A 73 -11.59 9.56 12.21
CA HIS A 73 -12.54 8.47 12.37
C HIS A 73 -12.51 7.86 13.77
N PHE A 74 -11.34 7.54 14.33
CA PHE A 74 -11.24 6.96 15.67
C PHE A 74 -11.80 7.89 16.75
N HIS A 75 -11.45 9.18 16.67
CA HIS A 75 -11.95 10.18 17.60
C HIS A 75 -13.48 10.26 17.55
N SER A 76 -14.06 10.24 16.35
CA SER A 76 -15.52 10.27 16.16
C SER A 76 -16.23 8.95 16.49
N ALA A 77 -15.51 7.82 16.48
CA ALA A 77 -16.09 6.49 16.58
C ALA A 77 -16.13 5.94 18.00
N PHE A 78 -15.14 6.25 18.84
CA PHE A 78 -14.93 5.54 20.10
C PHE A 78 -14.99 6.40 21.36
N ASP A 79 -15.17 7.73 21.28
CA ASP A 79 -15.05 8.67 22.42
C ASP A 79 -13.80 8.42 23.31
N SER A 80 -12.83 7.66 22.79
CA SER A 80 -11.66 7.18 23.52
C SER A 80 -10.48 8.05 23.14
N HIS A 81 -9.88 8.70 24.13
CA HIS A 81 -8.64 9.46 23.97
C HIS A 81 -7.39 8.58 23.84
N GLU A 82 -7.54 7.26 23.96
CA GLU A 82 -6.42 6.30 23.92
C GLU A 82 -6.26 5.68 22.53
N PHE A 83 -5.10 5.93 21.92
CA PHE A 83 -4.65 5.17 20.76
C PHE A 83 -4.10 3.82 21.21
N PRO A 84 -4.22 2.77 20.39
CA PRO A 84 -3.41 1.58 20.60
C PRO A 84 -1.94 1.99 20.59
N ASP A 85 -1.19 1.57 21.61
CA ASP A 85 0.25 1.78 21.84
C ASP A 85 1.15 1.15 20.74
N CYS A 86 0.57 0.87 19.58
CA CYS A 86 1.18 0.13 18.50
C CYS A 86 1.79 1.09 17.47
N THR A 87 2.97 0.72 16.99
CA THR A 87 3.57 1.31 15.81
C THR A 87 2.61 1.20 14.63
N VAL A 88 2.02 2.33 14.23
CA VAL A 88 1.11 2.39 13.07
C VAL A 88 1.94 2.17 11.80
N THR A 89 1.72 1.05 11.14
CA THR A 89 2.39 0.71 9.88
C THR A 89 1.63 1.25 8.68
N LEU A 90 2.29 1.32 7.51
CA LEU A 90 1.62 1.62 6.25
C LEU A 90 0.44 0.67 5.98
N THR A 91 0.56 -0.61 6.37
CA THR A 91 -0.54 -1.57 6.22
C THR A 91 -1.73 -1.22 7.12
N ASP A 92 -1.48 -0.73 8.33
CA ASP A 92 -2.54 -0.30 9.26
C ASP A 92 -3.34 0.88 8.71
N ILE A 93 -2.62 1.83 8.12
CA ILE A 93 -3.19 3.02 7.47
C ILE A 93 -4.14 2.61 6.35
N PHE A 94 -3.74 1.67 5.48
CA PHE A 94 -4.58 1.20 4.38
C PHE A 94 -5.70 0.26 4.83
N LEU A 95 -5.48 -0.54 5.87
CA LEU A 95 -6.55 -1.34 6.48
C LEU A 95 -7.64 -0.44 7.07
N LEU A 96 -7.26 0.65 7.72
CA LEU A 96 -8.20 1.60 8.30
C LEU A 96 -8.89 2.47 7.25
N MET A 97 -8.16 2.93 6.23
CA MET A 97 -8.80 3.57 5.07
C MET A 97 -9.87 2.68 4.46
N THR A 98 -9.56 1.39 4.30
CA THR A 98 -10.52 0.42 3.75
C THR A 98 -11.73 0.27 4.65
N GLU A 99 -11.55 0.13 5.96
CA GLU A 99 -12.66 0.12 6.92
C GLU A 99 -13.55 1.36 6.82
N VAL A 100 -12.94 2.55 6.77
CA VAL A 100 -13.67 3.83 6.63
C VAL A 100 -14.52 3.83 5.36
N HIS A 101 -13.97 3.39 4.22
CA HIS A 101 -14.69 3.32 2.96
C HIS A 101 -15.83 2.28 3.00
N LEU A 102 -15.59 1.11 3.57
CA LEU A 102 -16.61 0.05 3.75
C LEU A 102 -17.79 0.49 4.62
N ASN A 103 -17.56 1.41 5.57
CA ASN A 103 -18.59 1.92 6.46
C ASN A 103 -19.40 3.10 5.86
N ARG A 104 -19.01 3.67 4.71
CA ARG A 104 -19.65 4.89 4.15
C ARG A 104 -21.09 4.70 3.69
N THR A 105 -21.46 3.51 3.22
CA THR A 105 -22.81 3.20 2.69
C THR A 105 -23.86 2.99 3.78
N GLN A 106 -23.49 2.89 5.06
CA GLN A 106 -24.41 2.51 6.15
C GLN A 106 -25.12 3.71 6.82
N LYS A 107 -25.18 4.88 6.16
CA LYS A 107 -25.78 6.11 6.69
C LYS A 107 -27.29 6.05 6.95
N THR A 108 -28.00 4.98 6.62
CA THR A 108 -29.48 4.92 6.68
C THR A 108 -30.06 4.36 7.98
N ASN A 109 -29.26 3.81 8.91
CA ASN A 109 -29.78 3.36 10.21
C ASN A 109 -29.09 4.10 11.36
N LEU A 110 -29.60 5.31 11.64
CA LEU A 110 -29.17 6.20 12.72
C LEU A 110 -29.23 5.59 14.14
N LEU A 111 -29.70 4.34 14.28
CA LEU A 111 -29.79 3.59 15.54
C LEU A 111 -28.70 2.51 15.72
N LYS A 112 -27.83 2.27 14.71
CA LYS A 112 -26.69 1.32 14.80
C LYS A 112 -25.33 2.01 14.65
N LYS A 113 -25.23 3.27 15.07
CA LYS A 113 -23.99 4.04 14.99
C LYS A 113 -22.99 3.50 16.03
N ASN A 114 -21.78 3.16 15.57
CA ASN A 114 -20.55 2.97 16.36
C ASN A 114 -20.44 1.80 17.36
N ASN A 115 -20.57 0.54 16.93
CA ASN A 115 -20.04 -0.58 17.73
C ASN A 115 -19.50 -1.77 16.92
N ARG A 116 -19.40 -1.66 15.59
CA ARG A 116 -18.91 -2.77 14.76
C ARG A 116 -17.38 -2.77 14.78
N SER A 117 -16.80 -3.84 15.30
CA SER A 117 -15.35 -4.00 15.29
C SER A 117 -14.83 -4.11 13.84
N GLN A 118 -13.62 -3.62 13.57
CA GLN A 118 -12.94 -3.75 12.27
C GLN A 118 -13.04 -5.16 11.69
N VAL A 119 -12.89 -6.17 12.54
CA VAL A 119 -13.03 -7.59 12.16
C VAL A 119 -14.38 -7.90 11.52
N GLU A 120 -15.46 -7.39 12.11
CA GLU A 120 -16.81 -7.66 11.67
C GLU A 120 -17.13 -6.94 10.35
N THR A 121 -16.59 -5.73 10.15
CA THR A 121 -16.68 -4.96 8.90
C THR A 121 -16.01 -5.70 7.74
N TYR A 122 -14.78 -6.18 7.94
CA TYR A 122 -14.06 -6.96 6.94
C TYR A 122 -14.75 -8.29 6.65
N ARG A 123 -15.32 -8.93 7.67
CA ARG A 123 -16.03 -10.19 7.50
C ARG A 123 -17.30 -10.03 6.66
N SER A 124 -18.11 -8.99 6.87
CA SER A 124 -19.32 -8.77 6.07
C SER A 124 -19.02 -8.36 4.64
N GLN A 125 -17.96 -7.58 4.42
CA GLN A 125 -17.61 -7.08 3.10
C GLN A 125 -16.60 -7.98 2.37
N LYS A 126 -16.52 -9.27 2.75
CA LYS A 126 -15.51 -10.20 2.23
C LYS A 126 -15.60 -10.36 0.72
N GLU A 127 -16.81 -10.41 0.16
CA GLU A 127 -17.05 -10.58 -1.28
C GLU A 127 -16.62 -9.33 -2.07
N THR A 128 -17.03 -8.14 -1.61
CA THR A 128 -16.57 -6.86 -2.17
C THR A 128 -15.06 -6.72 -2.12
N LEU A 129 -14.44 -7.06 -0.98
CA LEU A 129 -12.98 -7.03 -0.83
C LEU A 129 -12.30 -8.00 -1.79
N PHE A 130 -12.87 -9.19 -1.98
CA PHE A 130 -12.35 -10.17 -2.93
C PHE A 130 -12.42 -9.65 -4.37
N ALA A 131 -13.57 -9.12 -4.80
CA ALA A 131 -13.75 -8.54 -6.13
C ALA A 131 -12.79 -7.37 -6.40
N LEU A 132 -12.69 -6.40 -5.48
CA LEU A 132 -11.75 -5.28 -5.57
C LEU A 132 -10.30 -5.77 -5.67
N SER A 133 -9.92 -6.73 -4.83
CA SER A 133 -8.57 -7.29 -4.82
C SER A 133 -8.23 -8.03 -6.12
N LYS A 134 -9.21 -8.73 -6.71
CA LYS A 134 -9.05 -9.45 -7.98
C LYS A 134 -8.85 -8.49 -9.14
N ILE A 135 -9.64 -7.42 -9.22
CA ILE A 135 -9.47 -6.35 -10.23
C ILE A 135 -8.08 -5.73 -10.08
N ALA A 136 -7.68 -5.38 -8.85
CA ALA A 136 -6.38 -4.80 -8.58
C ALA A 136 -5.24 -5.73 -9.03
N HIS A 137 -5.31 -7.01 -8.66
CA HIS A 137 -4.31 -7.99 -9.04
C HIS A 137 -4.20 -8.16 -10.56
N MET A 138 -5.33 -8.35 -11.24
CA MET A 138 -5.37 -8.41 -12.71
C MET A 138 -4.74 -7.16 -13.34
N GLY A 139 -5.05 -5.97 -12.81
CA GLY A 139 -4.46 -4.73 -13.27
C GLY A 139 -2.95 -4.72 -13.11
N MET A 140 -2.43 -5.14 -11.95
CA MET A 140 -0.99 -5.21 -11.71
C MET A 140 -0.29 -6.24 -12.61
N GLU A 141 -0.93 -7.39 -12.87
CA GLU A 141 -0.37 -8.40 -13.78
C GLU A 141 -0.28 -7.94 -15.23
N LYS A 142 -1.29 -7.21 -15.69
CA LYS A 142 -1.37 -6.69 -17.07
C LYS A 142 -0.75 -5.29 -17.23
N SER A 143 -0.21 -4.70 -16.15
CA SER A 143 0.23 -3.30 -16.12
C SER A 143 -0.89 -2.31 -16.54
N LEU A 144 -2.13 -2.59 -16.13
CA LEU A 144 -3.32 -1.77 -16.33
C LEU A 144 -3.66 -0.99 -15.06
N PHE A 145 -3.89 0.31 -15.24
CA PHE A 145 -4.27 1.24 -14.16
C PHE A 145 -5.63 1.90 -14.40
N VAL A 146 -6.14 1.77 -15.62
CA VAL A 146 -7.48 2.18 -16.04
C VAL A 146 -8.18 0.94 -16.55
N PHE A 147 -9.40 0.69 -16.07
CA PHE A 147 -10.19 -0.50 -16.30
C PHE A 147 -11.46 -0.12 -17.07
N ASP A 148 -11.83 -0.94 -18.04
CA ASP A 148 -13.05 -0.74 -18.79
C ASP A 148 -14.29 -1.05 -17.94
N GLN A 149 -15.39 -0.36 -18.22
CA GLN A 149 -16.66 -0.52 -17.50
C GLN A 149 -17.10 -1.99 -17.39
N GLY A 150 -17.00 -2.73 -18.49
CA GLY A 150 -17.42 -4.14 -18.54
C GLY A 150 -16.65 -5.02 -17.57
N GLU A 151 -15.33 -4.81 -17.43
CA GLU A 151 -14.50 -5.58 -16.50
C GLU A 151 -14.86 -5.29 -15.04
N VAL A 152 -15.15 -4.02 -14.74
CA VAL A 152 -15.48 -3.57 -13.37
C VAL A 152 -16.88 -4.03 -12.95
N ILE A 153 -17.89 -3.79 -13.78
CA ILE A 153 -19.30 -4.12 -13.46
C ILE A 153 -19.53 -5.63 -13.45
N ALA A 154 -18.72 -6.41 -14.17
CA ALA A 154 -18.78 -7.87 -14.09
C ALA A 154 -18.41 -8.43 -12.69
N SER A 155 -17.67 -7.65 -11.87
CA SER A 155 -17.19 -8.10 -10.57
C SER A 155 -17.73 -7.28 -9.39
N LEU A 156 -18.19 -6.05 -9.61
CA LEU A 156 -18.66 -5.13 -8.56
C LEU A 156 -20.08 -4.65 -8.83
N SER A 157 -20.88 -4.57 -7.76
CA SER A 157 -22.21 -3.96 -7.82
C SER A 157 -22.13 -2.43 -7.83
N GLU A 158 -23.22 -1.76 -8.19
CA GLU A 158 -23.33 -0.30 -8.10
C GLU A 158 -23.08 0.21 -6.67
N GLN A 159 -23.54 -0.53 -5.65
CA GLN A 159 -23.29 -0.21 -4.24
C GLN A 159 -21.80 -0.28 -3.88
N ASP A 160 -21.06 -1.23 -4.46
CA ASP A 160 -19.62 -1.35 -4.23
C ASP A 160 -18.85 -0.17 -4.86
N LEU A 161 -19.31 0.32 -6.02
CA LEU A 161 -18.73 1.50 -6.68
C LEU A 161 -18.91 2.76 -5.82
N HIS A 162 -20.07 2.90 -5.15
CA HIS A 162 -20.33 4.01 -4.23
C HIS A 162 -19.45 4.01 -2.97
N LEU A 163 -18.73 2.92 -2.65
CA LEU A 163 -17.75 2.90 -1.56
C LEU A 163 -16.55 3.84 -1.86
N GLY A 164 -16.30 4.16 -3.13
CA GLY A 164 -15.31 5.16 -3.53
C GLY A 164 -13.87 4.66 -3.51
N PHE A 165 -13.64 3.35 -3.69
CA PHE A 165 -12.30 2.79 -3.93
C PHE A 165 -11.83 3.04 -5.38
N LEU A 166 -12.79 3.03 -6.30
CA LEU A 166 -12.62 3.36 -7.72
C LEU A 166 -13.25 4.73 -8.00
N ARG A 167 -12.69 5.48 -8.94
CA ARG A 167 -13.27 6.70 -9.49
C ARG A 167 -13.49 6.53 -10.99
N THR A 168 -14.55 7.17 -11.49
CA THR A 168 -14.82 7.22 -12.93
C THR A 168 -13.87 8.21 -13.60
N VAL A 169 -13.31 7.82 -14.74
CA VAL A 169 -12.49 8.65 -15.62
C VAL A 169 -13.02 8.58 -17.05
N PRO A 170 -12.88 9.65 -17.85
CA PRO A 170 -13.24 9.61 -19.26
C PRO A 170 -12.39 8.57 -19.98
N ASN A 171 -13.03 7.72 -20.80
CA ASN A 171 -12.29 6.77 -21.63
C ASN A 171 -11.79 7.47 -22.90
N TYR A 172 -10.48 7.74 -22.95
CA TYR A 172 -9.85 8.36 -24.13
C TYR A 172 -9.39 7.34 -25.18
N ARG A 173 -9.56 6.03 -24.93
CA ARG A 173 -9.06 4.98 -25.82
C ARG A 173 -10.08 4.52 -26.87
N ASP A 174 -11.36 4.82 -26.68
CA ASP A 174 -12.42 4.35 -27.56
C ASP A 174 -13.39 5.49 -27.91
N HIS A 175 -13.85 5.53 -29.17
CA HIS A 175 -14.78 6.57 -29.67
C HIS A 175 -16.21 6.42 -29.14
N LYS A 176 -16.44 5.48 -28.23
CA LYS A 176 -17.72 5.30 -27.54
C LYS A 176 -17.63 5.98 -26.18
N ASP A 177 -18.67 6.73 -25.84
CA ASP A 177 -18.86 7.45 -24.57
C ASP A 177 -19.04 6.48 -23.39
N GLN A 178 -18.08 5.58 -23.19
CA GLN A 178 -18.06 4.59 -22.12
C GLN A 178 -17.21 5.11 -20.97
N SER A 179 -17.72 4.93 -19.75
CA SER A 179 -16.99 5.28 -18.54
C SER A 179 -15.85 4.30 -18.30
N ALA A 180 -14.66 4.77 -17.93
CA ALA A 180 -13.60 3.91 -17.43
C ALA A 180 -13.42 4.13 -15.93
N TYR A 181 -12.75 3.21 -15.25
CA TYR A 181 -12.52 3.27 -13.81
C TYR A 181 -11.04 3.18 -13.50
N GLU A 182 -10.61 3.85 -12.45
CA GLU A 182 -9.28 3.66 -11.87
C GLU A 182 -9.35 3.69 -10.35
N PHE A 183 -8.41 3.02 -9.68
CA PHE A 183 -8.28 3.15 -8.24
C PHE A 183 -7.98 4.59 -7.87
N LEU A 184 -8.51 5.03 -6.71
CA LEU A 184 -8.27 6.38 -6.18
C LEU A 184 -6.77 6.75 -6.16
N HIS A 185 -5.90 5.76 -5.93
CA HIS A 185 -4.47 5.90 -6.06
C HIS A 185 -3.79 4.56 -6.41
N LEU A 186 -2.66 4.59 -7.12
CA LEU A 186 -1.92 3.38 -7.47
C LEU A 186 -1.46 2.58 -6.24
N THR A 187 -1.13 3.24 -5.13
CA THR A 187 -0.79 2.54 -3.87
C THR A 187 -1.99 1.78 -3.30
N LEU A 188 -3.22 2.25 -3.54
CA LEU A 188 -4.43 1.52 -3.14
C LEU A 188 -4.61 0.26 -4.00
N GLN A 189 -4.33 0.35 -5.29
CA GLN A 189 -4.27 -0.82 -6.17
C GLN A 189 -3.18 -1.81 -5.71
N SER A 190 -1.99 -1.34 -5.31
CA SER A 190 -0.95 -2.18 -4.71
C SER A 190 -1.41 -2.88 -3.42
N PHE A 191 -2.13 -2.16 -2.55
CA PHE A 191 -2.70 -2.72 -1.32
C PHE A 191 -3.72 -3.83 -1.63
N PHE A 192 -4.67 -3.58 -2.53
CA PHE A 192 -5.67 -4.57 -2.92
C PHE A 192 -5.05 -5.77 -3.64
N THR A 193 -3.98 -5.56 -4.40
CA THR A 193 -3.20 -6.66 -5.00
C THR A 193 -2.56 -7.52 -3.92
N ALA A 194 -1.94 -6.92 -2.90
CA ALA A 194 -1.39 -7.67 -1.77
C ALA A 194 -2.49 -8.41 -1.00
N LEU A 195 -3.68 -7.80 -0.86
CA LEU A 195 -4.83 -8.44 -0.24
C LEU A 195 -5.26 -9.68 -1.03
N PHE A 196 -5.33 -9.61 -2.37
CA PHE A 196 -5.63 -10.75 -3.24
C PHE A 196 -4.67 -11.92 -2.99
N LEU A 197 -3.36 -11.63 -2.99
CA LEU A 197 -2.31 -12.62 -2.73
C LEU A 197 -2.44 -13.28 -1.34
N VAL A 198 -3.08 -12.62 -0.37
CA VAL A 198 -3.36 -13.19 0.95
C VAL A 198 -4.67 -13.99 0.94
N ILE A 199 -5.76 -13.45 0.40
CA ILE A 199 -7.10 -14.03 0.55
C ILE A 199 -7.39 -15.20 -0.40
N ASP A 200 -6.84 -15.21 -1.61
CA ASP A 200 -7.10 -16.29 -2.57
C ASP A 200 -6.25 -17.51 -2.20
N GLU A 201 -6.91 -18.60 -1.78
CA GLU A 201 -6.24 -19.83 -1.37
C GLU A 201 -5.54 -20.55 -2.52
N LYS A 202 -5.88 -20.25 -3.77
CA LYS A 202 -5.26 -20.83 -4.97
C LYS A 202 -3.86 -20.25 -5.24
N VAL A 203 -3.53 -19.10 -4.65
CA VAL A 203 -2.24 -18.43 -4.84
C VAL A 203 -1.11 -19.31 -4.35
N GLY A 204 -0.31 -19.77 -5.31
CA GLY A 204 0.89 -20.58 -5.08
C GLY A 204 2.12 -19.74 -4.73
N ALA A 205 3.23 -20.42 -4.42
CA ALA A 205 4.48 -19.74 -4.04
C ALA A 205 5.02 -18.83 -5.16
N LYS A 206 4.92 -19.25 -6.42
CA LYS A 206 5.40 -18.49 -7.59
C LYS A 206 4.67 -17.15 -7.72
N GLU A 207 3.35 -17.16 -7.57
CA GLU A 207 2.51 -15.98 -7.67
C GLU A 207 2.68 -15.06 -6.45
N LEU A 208 2.71 -15.65 -5.24
CA LEU A 208 2.97 -14.93 -3.99
C LEU A 208 4.28 -14.13 -4.01
N LEU A 209 5.32 -14.67 -4.66
CA LEU A 209 6.66 -14.08 -4.72
C LEU A 209 6.94 -13.33 -6.03
N LYS A 210 5.97 -13.26 -6.95
CA LYS A 210 6.13 -12.68 -8.30
C LYS A 210 6.67 -11.25 -8.24
N PHE A 211 6.00 -10.39 -7.46
CA PHE A 211 6.36 -8.97 -7.34
C PHE A 211 7.69 -8.74 -6.60
N PHE A 212 8.19 -9.69 -5.81
CA PHE A 212 9.55 -9.61 -5.27
C PHE A 212 10.58 -9.81 -6.38
N ALA A 213 10.40 -10.80 -7.25
CA ALA A 213 11.30 -11.05 -8.36
C ALA A 213 11.33 -9.88 -9.35
N GLU A 214 10.19 -9.22 -9.57
CA GLU A 214 10.10 -8.05 -10.46
C GLU A 214 10.84 -6.82 -9.91
N CYS A 215 10.84 -6.61 -8.59
CA CYS A 215 11.63 -5.56 -7.94
C CYS A 215 13.15 -5.80 -7.99
N CYS A 216 13.59 -7.06 -8.02
CA CYS A 216 15.01 -7.40 -8.08
C CYS A 216 15.69 -7.08 -9.43
N THR A 217 14.93 -6.62 -10.44
CA THR A 217 15.44 -6.24 -11.77
C THR A 217 15.90 -4.78 -11.88
N LEU A 218 15.83 -3.99 -10.81
CA LEU A 218 16.12 -2.55 -10.84
C LEU A 218 17.61 -2.25 -10.53
N ASP A 219 18.41 -2.06 -11.59
CA ASP A 219 19.74 -1.44 -11.51
C ASP A 219 19.60 0.10 -11.44
N THR A 220 19.41 0.67 -10.24
CA THR A 220 19.82 2.06 -9.93
C THR A 220 19.95 2.27 -8.41
N THR A 221 21.15 2.54 -7.92
CA THR A 221 21.51 2.84 -6.51
C THR A 221 21.07 4.26 -6.05
N PRO A 222 21.18 4.66 -4.76
CA PRO A 222 20.47 4.13 -3.58
C PRO A 222 19.82 5.28 -2.75
N SER A 223 18.58 5.13 -2.26
CA SER A 223 18.10 6.00 -1.17
C SER A 223 16.98 5.42 -0.29
N THR A 224 16.83 4.10 -0.22
CA THR A 224 15.89 3.46 0.71
C THR A 224 16.58 2.33 1.46
N CYS A 225 16.34 2.24 2.76
CA CYS A 225 17.11 1.48 3.75
C CYS A 225 17.06 -0.06 3.63
N LEU A 226 16.77 -0.63 2.46
CA LEU A 226 16.97 -2.05 2.15
C LEU A 226 17.32 -2.21 0.65
N PRO A 227 18.62 -2.19 0.26
CA PRO A 227 19.01 -2.47 -1.12
C PRO A 227 19.07 -3.99 -1.34
N ILE A 228 18.04 -4.57 -1.97
CA ILE A 228 18.12 -5.94 -2.52
C ILE A 228 18.47 -5.82 -4.01
N THR A 229 19.74 -5.54 -4.30
CA THR A 229 20.31 -5.49 -5.66
C THR A 229 20.91 -6.85 -6.00
N TRP A 230 20.15 -7.87 -6.41
CA TRP A 230 20.79 -9.12 -6.86
C TRP A 230 19.92 -10.10 -7.68
N LEU A 231 19.45 -9.69 -8.86
CA LEU A 231 19.27 -10.63 -9.97
C LEU A 231 19.64 -9.94 -11.29
N ARG A 232 20.94 -9.96 -11.63
CA ARG A 232 21.45 -9.43 -12.89
C ARG A 232 21.04 -10.36 -14.04
N LYS A 233 19.95 -10.02 -14.72
CA LYS A 233 19.69 -10.46 -16.09
C LYS A 233 19.59 -9.21 -16.96
N ASN A 234 20.35 -9.24 -18.06
CA ASN A 234 20.45 -8.19 -19.06
C ASN A 234 19.07 -7.61 -19.40
N ARG A 235 18.93 -6.27 -19.35
CA ARG A 235 17.77 -5.57 -19.91
C ARG A 235 17.64 -5.99 -21.38
N PRO A 236 16.47 -6.47 -21.84
CA PRO A 236 16.16 -6.43 -23.25
C PRO A 236 16.10 -4.95 -23.67
N ALA A 237 16.79 -4.57 -24.73
CA ALA A 237 16.61 -3.27 -25.34
C ALA A 237 15.16 -3.15 -25.82
N GLY A 238 14.38 -2.23 -25.23
CA GLY A 238 12.99 -1.97 -25.65
C GLY A 238 11.92 -1.82 -24.55
N GLU A 239 12.26 -1.84 -23.25
CA GLU A 239 11.26 -1.53 -22.21
C GLU A 239 10.93 -0.03 -22.17
N ASP A 240 9.64 0.29 -22.01
CA ASP A 240 9.12 1.66 -21.89
C ASP A 240 9.83 2.43 -20.74
N PRO A 241 10.48 3.58 -21.02
CA PRO A 241 11.20 4.38 -20.03
C PRO A 241 10.30 4.98 -18.94
N PHE A 242 8.96 4.95 -19.11
CA PHE A 242 7.98 5.34 -18.11
C PHE A 242 7.47 4.18 -17.24
N ARG A 243 7.91 2.95 -17.51
CA ARG A 243 7.46 1.74 -16.81
C ARG A 243 8.11 1.63 -15.42
N ASN A 244 7.55 2.37 -14.47
CA ASN A 244 8.01 2.38 -13.09
C ASN A 244 7.41 1.22 -12.28
N LYS A 245 8.25 0.37 -11.67
CA LYS A 245 7.89 -0.80 -10.85
C LYS A 245 7.78 -0.52 -9.33
N GLU A 246 7.87 0.73 -8.89
CA GLU A 246 7.72 1.11 -7.46
C GLU A 246 6.41 0.62 -6.83
N HIS A 247 5.35 0.50 -7.63
CA HIS A 247 4.08 -0.02 -7.17
C HIS A 247 4.17 -1.48 -6.72
N PHE A 248 5.11 -2.28 -7.25
CA PHE A 248 5.40 -3.63 -6.76
C PHE A 248 6.09 -3.61 -5.41
N HIS A 249 6.92 -2.60 -5.13
CA HIS A 249 7.50 -2.42 -3.80
C HIS A 249 6.40 -2.21 -2.75
N PHE A 250 5.40 -1.37 -3.04
CA PHE A 250 4.25 -1.21 -2.16
C PHE A 250 3.46 -2.52 -1.99
N THR A 251 3.22 -3.27 -3.08
CA THR A 251 2.56 -4.58 -2.99
C THR A 251 3.32 -5.52 -2.06
N ASN A 252 4.64 -5.59 -2.17
CA ASN A 252 5.50 -6.42 -1.32
C ASN A 252 5.45 -5.98 0.15
N LEU A 253 5.49 -4.67 0.41
CA LEU A 253 5.36 -4.12 1.77
C LEU A 253 4.02 -4.48 2.41
N PHE A 254 2.91 -4.28 1.67
CA PHE A 254 1.58 -4.63 2.14
C PHE A 254 1.43 -6.14 2.35
N LEU A 255 1.99 -6.97 1.46
CA LEU A 255 1.96 -8.41 1.61
C LEU A 255 2.65 -8.85 2.91
N CYS A 256 3.81 -8.27 3.23
CA CYS A 256 4.50 -8.51 4.50
C CYS A 256 3.67 -8.08 5.70
N GLY A 257 3.08 -6.89 5.64
CA GLY A 257 2.25 -6.35 6.72
C GLY A 257 0.99 -7.17 6.98
N LEU A 258 0.27 -7.55 5.92
CA LEU A 258 -0.95 -8.37 6.00
C LEU A 258 -0.65 -9.78 6.51
N LEU A 259 0.49 -10.38 6.11
CA LEU A 259 0.92 -11.69 6.62
C LEU A 259 1.59 -11.62 8.00
N SER A 260 1.79 -10.45 8.59
CA SER A 260 2.41 -10.30 9.91
C SER A 260 1.62 -11.02 11.02
N LYS A 261 2.28 -11.27 12.17
CA LYS A 261 1.59 -11.85 13.34
C LYS A 261 0.51 -10.90 13.87
N ALA A 262 0.79 -9.58 13.86
CA ALA A 262 -0.12 -8.55 14.36
C ALA A 262 -1.46 -8.53 13.59
N LYS A 263 -1.45 -8.79 12.28
CA LYS A 263 -2.68 -8.78 11.45
C LYS A 263 -3.35 -10.15 11.33
N HIS A 264 -2.81 -11.19 11.97
CA HIS A 264 -3.38 -12.54 11.89
C HIS A 264 -4.83 -12.63 12.40
N LYS A 265 -5.15 -11.90 13.49
CA LYS A 265 -6.51 -11.84 14.06
C LYS A 265 -7.52 -11.28 13.06
N LEU A 266 -7.14 -10.28 12.27
CA LEU A 266 -8.03 -9.72 11.23
C LEU A 266 -8.12 -10.66 10.03
N MET A 267 -6.97 -11.09 9.50
CA MET A 267 -6.90 -11.86 8.25
C MET A 267 -7.58 -13.24 8.34
N ARG A 268 -7.63 -13.86 9.52
CA ARG A 268 -8.31 -15.17 9.69
C ARG A 268 -9.82 -15.14 9.43
N HIS A 269 -10.43 -13.96 9.35
CA HIS A 269 -11.84 -13.81 8.97
C HIS A 269 -12.05 -13.72 7.46
N LEU A 270 -10.99 -13.45 6.71
CA LEU A 270 -11.01 -13.42 5.25
C LEU A 270 -10.55 -14.76 4.65
N VAL A 271 -9.55 -15.40 5.25
CA VAL A 271 -8.91 -16.62 4.73
C VAL A 271 -8.52 -17.58 5.85
N SER A 272 -8.39 -18.88 5.54
CA SER A 272 -8.06 -19.89 6.55
C SER A 272 -6.72 -19.63 7.24
N SER A 273 -6.66 -19.88 8.56
CA SER A 273 -5.42 -19.74 9.34
C SER A 273 -4.29 -20.63 8.81
N ALA A 274 -4.63 -21.79 8.22
CA ALA A 274 -3.67 -22.69 7.59
C ALA A 274 -3.02 -22.04 6.36
N SER A 275 -3.82 -21.43 5.49
CA SER A 275 -3.33 -20.70 4.31
C SER A 275 -2.42 -19.52 4.71
N ILE A 276 -2.81 -18.72 5.72
CA ILE A 276 -1.98 -17.61 6.23
C ILE A 276 -0.62 -18.12 6.72
N LYS A 277 -0.61 -19.20 7.53
CA LYS A 277 0.63 -19.79 8.05
C LYS A 277 1.51 -20.33 6.91
N LYS A 278 0.91 -20.98 5.92
CA LYS A 278 1.61 -21.49 4.73
C LYS A 278 2.28 -20.36 3.93
N LYS A 279 1.52 -19.31 3.59
CA LYS A 279 2.03 -18.14 2.84
C LYS A 279 3.11 -17.39 3.63
N ARG A 280 2.92 -17.21 4.94
CA ARG A 280 3.95 -16.63 5.83
C ARG A 280 5.24 -17.45 5.82
N LYS A 281 5.15 -18.79 5.90
CA LYS A 281 6.33 -19.67 5.85
C LYS A 281 7.07 -19.55 4.51
N MET A 282 6.34 -19.48 3.40
CA MET A 282 6.92 -19.26 2.06
C MET A 282 7.68 -17.93 2.00
N LEU A 283 7.06 -16.85 2.47
CA LEU A 283 7.66 -15.51 2.48
C LEU A 283 8.93 -15.44 3.35
N LEU A 284 8.88 -16.03 4.55
CA LEU A 284 10.05 -16.11 5.43
C LEU A 284 11.18 -16.96 4.83
N GLY A 285 10.85 -18.07 4.19
CA GLY A 285 11.83 -18.90 3.47
C GLY A 285 12.51 -18.12 2.35
N TYR A 286 11.74 -17.34 1.58
CA TYR A 286 12.27 -16.46 0.55
C TYR A 286 13.24 -15.41 1.14
N PHE A 287 12.84 -14.71 2.20
CA PHE A 287 13.72 -13.72 2.84
C PHE A 287 14.98 -14.34 3.43
N PHE A 288 14.87 -15.51 4.04
CA PHE A 288 16.03 -16.22 4.59
C PHE A 288 17.03 -16.59 3.50
N GLU A 289 16.56 -17.18 2.39
CA GLU A 289 17.43 -17.52 1.27
C GLU A 289 17.99 -16.27 0.58
N SER A 290 17.18 -15.21 0.43
CA SER A 290 17.64 -13.93 -0.11
C SER A 290 18.73 -13.30 0.76
N MET A 291 18.58 -13.33 2.08
CA MET A 291 19.55 -12.79 3.03
C MET A 291 20.82 -13.64 3.05
N LYS A 292 20.69 -14.97 3.10
CA LYS A 292 21.82 -15.91 3.05
C LYS A 292 22.62 -15.75 1.76
N PHE A 293 21.92 -15.57 0.64
CA PHE A 293 22.53 -15.29 -0.64
C PHE A 293 23.32 -13.96 -0.60
N HIS A 294 22.69 -12.89 -0.11
CA HIS A 294 23.33 -11.58 0.05
C HIS A 294 24.58 -11.66 0.92
N MET A 295 24.50 -12.32 2.08
CA MET A 295 25.64 -12.47 2.99
C MET A 295 26.79 -13.29 2.41
N LYS A 296 26.51 -14.28 1.56
CA LYS A 296 27.56 -15.04 0.83
C LYS A 296 28.23 -14.20 -0.26
N GLY A 297 27.50 -13.25 -0.85
CA GLY A 297 28.01 -12.34 -1.87
C GLY A 297 28.82 -11.17 -1.33
N LEU A 298 28.73 -10.89 -0.02
CA LEU A 298 29.62 -9.94 0.64
C LEU A 298 31.03 -10.52 0.65
N THR A 299 31.95 -9.90 -0.10
CA THR A 299 33.38 -10.17 0.02
C THR A 299 33.77 -9.98 1.48
N ARG A 300 34.14 -11.07 2.15
CA ARG A 300 34.82 -10.97 3.46
C ARG A 300 36.06 -10.12 3.23
N ALA A 301 36.08 -8.92 3.77
CA ALA A 301 37.32 -8.17 3.89
C ALA A 301 38.29 -9.10 4.62
N ARG A 302 39.33 -9.59 3.93
CA ARG A 302 40.49 -10.17 4.60
C ARG A 302 41.06 -9.03 5.42
N LEU A 303 40.75 -8.99 6.72
CA LEU A 303 41.55 -8.21 7.65
C LEU A 303 42.98 -8.68 7.40
N LYS A 304 43.83 -7.79 6.86
CA LYS A 304 45.27 -8.00 6.92
C LYS A 304 45.58 -8.22 8.39
N GLU A 305 46.21 -9.34 8.66
CA GLU A 305 46.71 -9.75 9.97
C GLU A 305 47.28 -8.52 10.69
N TYR A 306 46.64 -8.14 11.80
CA TYR A 306 47.34 -7.37 12.82
C TYR A 306 48.44 -8.28 13.34
N LYS A 307 49.65 -8.14 12.80
CA LYS A 307 50.85 -8.65 13.46
C LYS A 307 51.02 -7.82 14.73
N GLN A 308 50.80 -8.48 15.87
CA GLN A 308 51.26 -8.01 17.18
C GLN A 308 52.78 -7.94 17.20
#